data_AF-A0A410YMB2-F1
#
_entry.id   AF-A0A410YMB2-F1
#
_cell.length_a   1.000
_cell.length_b   1.000
_cell.length_c   1.000
_cell.angle_alpha   90.00
_cell.angle_beta   90.00
_cell.angle_gamma   90.00
#
_symmetry.space_group_name_H-M   'P 1'
#
loop_
_entity.id
_entity.type
_entity.pdbx_description
1 polymer ?
#
loop_
_entity_poly.entity_id
_entity_poly.type
_entity_poly.pdbx_seq_one_letter_code
_entity_poly.pdbx_strand_id
1 'polypeptide(L)'
;MKALVSTAAVAALLLALTSGLPAEAATPLPSGGTGLSSSSKSAVKFQSAAPSISRLSGGDRYETAVAISRQFPAGVPVVYIATGAGYADALSAAPAAAAQGGPLLTTARNVLPQAVAAEIKRLKPQKIVVAGGAGAVSGSVLTALKKLAPSVQRLGGSDRYETSRLLIDYAFDSAPIAYLATGRNFPDALSASAAAGSIGAPVILVDGKQRKVDKSTTALIRDLGVSRINIAGGTGVISSGIESTLKNTMSVKRLSGSDRYSTSAAINRYAFSSASTAYFAVGTGFADALAGAALAGKSGSPLYVVARTCVSSAVKDDVNALGLERRVMLGGSAVLTSAVGKLTVCAKPAPKPAAPSNPGDSKNCSDFSTYASAQAWYKKYFPKYGDIARLDYDNDGYACETLPGGPAS
;
A
#
# COMPACT_ATOMS: atom_id res chain seq x y z
N MET A 1 22.14 -27.82 11.93
CA MET A 1 22.00 -28.16 13.37
C MET A 1 21.51 -26.91 14.09
N LYS A 2 20.20 -26.80 14.33
CA LYS A 2 19.60 -25.73 15.15
C LYS A 2 19.08 -26.40 16.43
N ALA A 3 19.52 -25.89 17.57
CA ALA A 3 19.20 -26.43 18.89
C ALA A 3 17.73 -26.18 19.24
N LEU A 4 17.04 -27.23 19.71
CA LEU A 4 15.74 -27.15 20.34
C LEU A 4 15.92 -26.55 21.74
N VAL A 5 15.16 -25.50 22.07
CA VAL A 5 14.93 -25.11 23.45
C VAL A 5 13.43 -25.19 23.70
N SER A 6 13.08 -26.13 24.58
CA SER A 6 11.76 -26.37 25.14
C SER A 6 11.50 -25.37 26.27
N THR A 7 10.32 -24.77 26.31
CA THR A 7 9.80 -24.14 27.53
C THR A 7 8.34 -24.54 27.72
N ALA A 8 8.10 -25.23 28.84
CA ALA A 8 6.83 -25.73 29.31
C ALA A 8 5.94 -24.64 29.90
N ALA A 9 4.66 -24.98 30.00
CA ALA A 9 3.52 -24.19 30.41
C ALA A 9 3.55 -23.75 31.89
N VAL A 10 2.87 -22.64 32.18
CA VAL A 10 2.25 -22.38 33.49
C VAL A 10 0.87 -21.78 33.25
N ALA A 11 -0.15 -22.43 33.79
CA ALA A 11 -1.55 -22.03 33.74
C ALA A 11 -2.06 -21.59 35.13
N ALA A 12 -2.90 -20.55 35.10
CA ALA A 12 -4.06 -20.25 35.94
C ALA A 12 -3.97 -20.24 37.48
N LEU A 13 -4.25 -19.06 38.06
CA LEU A 13 -5.14 -18.94 39.24
C LEU A 13 -5.70 -17.50 39.32
N LEU A 14 -7.02 -17.32 39.09
CA LEU A 14 -7.76 -16.12 39.50
C LEU A 14 -9.04 -16.57 40.22
N LEU A 15 -9.09 -16.33 41.54
CA LEU A 15 -10.29 -16.49 42.36
C LEU A 15 -11.15 -15.22 42.27
N ALA A 16 -12.46 -15.44 42.11
CA ALA A 16 -13.50 -14.43 42.18
C ALA A 16 -13.80 -14.04 43.65
N LEU A 17 -14.07 -12.76 43.89
CA LEU A 17 -14.69 -12.26 45.12
C LEU A 17 -15.84 -11.33 44.73
N THR A 18 -17.06 -11.83 44.93
CA THR A 18 -18.32 -11.11 44.87
C THR A 18 -18.82 -10.85 46.29
N SER A 19 -19.04 -9.59 46.64
CA SER A 19 -19.86 -9.16 47.79
C SER A 19 -20.33 -7.74 47.43
N GLY A 20 -21.63 -7.43 47.31
CA GLY A 20 -22.72 -7.77 48.20
C GLY A 20 -23.04 -6.54 49.05
N LEU A 21 -23.71 -5.54 48.44
CA LEU A 21 -24.19 -4.32 49.13
C LEU A 21 -25.51 -4.63 49.85
N PRO A 22 -25.72 -4.22 51.11
CA PRO A 22 -27.04 -4.17 51.70
C PRO A 22 -27.73 -2.84 51.39
N ALA A 23 -29.03 -2.95 51.09
CA ALA A 23 -29.96 -1.85 50.90
C ALA A 23 -30.49 -1.38 52.26
N GLU A 24 -30.52 -0.07 52.49
CA GLU A 24 -31.11 0.54 53.69
C GLU A 24 -32.38 1.30 53.32
N ALA A 25 -33.41 1.08 54.14
CA ALA A 25 -34.79 1.41 53.90
C ALA A 25 -35.12 2.89 54.14
N ALA A 26 -36.02 3.43 53.32
CA ALA A 26 -36.51 4.80 53.36
C ALA A 26 -37.69 4.98 54.32
N THR A 27 -37.70 6.11 55.03
CA THR A 27 -38.83 6.65 55.80
C THR A 27 -39.66 7.63 54.96
N PRO A 28 -41.00 7.78 55.17
CA PRO A 28 -41.86 8.55 54.28
C PRO A 28 -42.15 10.02 54.68
N LEU A 29 -42.22 10.88 53.64
CA LEU A 29 -43.11 12.04 53.36
C LEU A 29 -43.16 13.27 54.31
N PRO A 30 -43.28 14.51 53.76
CA PRO A 30 -44.61 15.02 53.43
C PRO A 30 -44.75 15.79 52.10
N SER A 31 -46.02 15.93 51.73
CA SER A 31 -46.61 16.40 50.48
C SER A 31 -46.65 17.93 50.31
N GLY A 32 -46.44 18.38 49.07
CA GLY A 32 -46.67 19.75 48.57
C GLY A 32 -45.78 19.92 47.33
N GLY A 33 -46.24 20.08 46.10
CA GLY A 33 -47.22 21.03 45.59
C GLY A 33 -46.63 21.60 44.30
N THR A 34 -47.22 21.22 43.16
CA THR A 34 -47.27 21.93 41.85
C THR A 34 -45.98 22.51 41.23
N GLY A 35 -45.57 21.97 40.07
CA GLY A 35 -44.75 22.70 39.10
C GLY A 35 -43.69 21.86 38.35
N LEU A 36 -44.09 20.83 37.60
CA LEU A 36 -43.17 20.12 36.70
C LEU A 36 -42.92 20.96 35.43
N SER A 37 -41.99 21.91 35.55
CA SER A 37 -41.28 22.48 34.40
C SER A 37 -40.38 21.39 33.80
N SER A 38 -40.69 20.97 32.58
CA SER A 38 -39.90 20.05 31.76
C SER A 38 -38.56 20.70 31.40
N SER A 39 -37.61 20.67 32.33
CA SER A 39 -36.22 21.00 32.06
C SER A 39 -35.63 19.92 31.16
N SER A 40 -35.76 20.13 29.85
CA SER A 40 -35.05 19.35 28.85
C SER A 40 -33.55 19.47 29.13
N LYS A 41 -32.95 18.42 29.71
CA LYS A 41 -31.50 18.27 29.78
C LYS A 41 -31.00 18.25 28.33
N SER A 42 -30.58 19.40 27.82
CA SER A 42 -29.87 19.50 26.55
C SER A 42 -28.66 18.58 26.64
N ALA A 43 -28.70 17.49 25.88
CA ALA A 43 -27.53 16.65 25.66
C ALA A 43 -26.47 17.54 25.00
N VAL A 44 -25.46 17.93 25.78
CA VAL A 44 -24.28 18.61 25.25
C VAL A 44 -23.61 17.62 24.30
N LYS A 45 -23.84 17.79 23.00
CA LYS A 45 -23.06 17.11 21.96
C LYS A 45 -21.64 17.61 22.10
N PHE A 46 -20.77 16.83 22.74
CA PHE A 46 -19.34 17.01 22.61
C PHE A 46 -18.98 16.77 21.15
N GLN A 47 -18.85 17.85 20.37
CA GLN A 47 -18.26 17.77 19.04
C GLN A 47 -16.81 17.33 19.22
N SER A 48 -16.44 16.16 18.71
CA SER A 48 -15.03 15.75 18.70
C SER A 48 -14.25 16.80 17.91
N ALA A 49 -13.13 17.26 18.45
CA ALA A 49 -12.25 18.19 17.74
C ALA A 49 -11.87 17.63 16.36
N ALA A 50 -11.81 18.50 15.35
CA ALA A 50 -11.43 18.08 14.00
C ALA A 50 -9.99 17.51 13.99
N PRO A 51 -9.70 16.46 13.19
CA PRO A 51 -8.37 15.87 13.16
C PRO A 51 -7.33 16.90 12.71
N SER A 52 -6.24 17.03 13.48
CA SER A 52 -5.12 17.90 13.14
C SER A 52 -4.43 17.43 11.85
N ILE A 53 -3.92 18.38 11.07
CA ILE A 53 -3.25 18.11 9.80
C ILE A 53 -1.78 18.50 9.94
N SER A 54 -0.87 17.57 9.66
CA SER A 54 0.57 17.81 9.68
C SER A 54 1.25 17.27 8.42
N ARG A 55 2.54 17.57 8.28
CA ARG A 55 3.36 17.16 7.13
C ARG A 55 4.73 16.70 7.58
N LEU A 56 5.21 15.62 6.98
CA LEU A 56 6.59 15.15 7.09
C LEU A 56 7.25 15.26 5.71
N SER A 57 8.23 16.15 5.58
CA SER A 57 8.89 16.45 4.31
C SER A 57 10.27 17.07 4.52
N GLY A 58 11.15 16.90 3.53
CA GLY A 58 12.42 17.62 3.39
C GLY A 58 12.58 18.25 2.00
N GLY A 59 13.75 18.82 1.73
CA GLY A 59 14.07 19.44 0.43
C GLY A 59 14.16 18.43 -0.72
N ASP A 60 14.44 17.17 -0.41
CA ASP A 60 14.44 16.06 -1.36
C ASP A 60 13.89 14.77 -0.74
N ARG A 61 13.95 13.66 -1.50
CA ARG A 61 13.46 12.34 -1.05
C ARG A 61 14.24 11.76 0.14
N TYR A 62 15.51 12.10 0.27
CA TYR A 62 16.37 11.60 1.34
C TYR A 62 16.07 12.37 2.63
N GLU A 63 15.93 13.69 2.54
CA GLU A 63 15.53 14.52 3.65
C GLU A 63 14.08 14.27 4.09
N THR A 64 13.16 13.94 3.18
CA THR A 64 11.82 13.47 3.57
C THR A 64 11.90 12.16 4.34
N ALA A 65 12.73 11.20 3.92
CA ALA A 65 12.94 9.97 4.69
C ALA A 65 13.51 10.25 6.09
N VAL A 66 14.44 11.22 6.21
CA VAL A 66 14.95 11.70 7.50
C VAL A 66 13.85 12.36 8.35
N ALA A 67 13.01 13.21 7.77
CA ALA A 67 11.90 13.84 8.48
C ALA A 67 10.90 12.79 9.02
N ILE A 68 10.69 11.71 8.28
CA ILE A 68 9.85 10.58 8.68
C ILE A 68 10.53 9.76 9.79
N SER A 69 11.83 9.46 9.68
CA SER A 69 12.54 8.68 10.70
C SER A 69 12.68 9.41 12.04
N ARG A 70 12.53 10.73 12.07
CA ARG A 70 12.48 11.52 13.32
C ARG A 70 11.27 11.21 14.21
N GLN A 71 10.28 10.49 13.69
CA GLN A 71 9.19 9.94 14.50
C GLN A 71 9.63 8.69 15.30
N PHE A 72 10.82 8.15 15.03
CA PHE A 72 11.42 7.07 15.80
C PHE A 72 12.40 7.64 16.84
N PRO A 73 12.42 7.08 18.06
CA PRO A 73 13.36 7.48 19.10
C PRO A 73 14.81 7.11 18.72
N ALA A 74 15.77 7.60 19.49
CA ALA A 74 17.13 7.07 19.42
C ALA A 74 17.20 5.65 20.02
N GLY A 75 18.23 4.89 19.67
CA GLY A 75 18.45 3.53 20.15
C GLY A 75 17.58 2.48 19.44
N VAL A 76 17.21 2.69 18.17
CA VAL A 76 16.37 1.72 17.44
C VAL A 76 17.10 0.38 17.25
N PRO A 77 16.39 -0.77 17.25
CA PRO A 77 17.03 -2.07 17.03
C PRO A 77 17.68 -2.19 15.65
N VAL A 78 17.12 -1.54 14.64
CA VAL A 78 17.60 -1.63 13.26
C VAL A 78 17.28 -0.35 12.49
N VAL A 79 18.10 -0.04 11.48
CA VAL A 79 17.75 0.87 10.38
C VAL A 79 17.85 0.10 9.08
N TYR A 80 16.79 0.12 8.28
CA TYR A 80 16.86 -0.37 6.90
C TYR A 80 17.28 0.78 5.97
N ILE A 81 18.18 0.48 5.04
CA ILE A 81 18.63 1.41 3.99
C ILE A 81 18.31 0.80 2.63
N ALA A 82 17.55 1.51 1.81
CA ALA A 82 17.32 1.16 0.41
C ALA A 82 17.76 2.29 -0.52
N THR A 83 17.87 2.01 -1.82
CA THR A 83 18.08 3.07 -2.81
C THR A 83 16.84 3.97 -2.91
N GLY A 84 17.03 5.28 -2.96
CA GLY A 84 15.95 6.22 -3.24
C GLY A 84 15.67 6.38 -4.74
N ALA A 85 16.48 5.78 -5.61
CA ALA A 85 16.33 5.87 -7.07
C ALA A 85 15.31 4.85 -7.64
N GLY A 86 14.99 3.81 -6.87
CA GLY A 86 13.99 2.78 -7.21
C GLY A 86 13.09 2.49 -6.02
N TYR A 87 12.20 1.53 -6.17
CA TYR A 87 11.19 1.21 -5.15
C TYR A 87 11.22 -0.26 -4.69
N ALA A 88 11.61 -1.20 -5.55
CA ALA A 88 11.29 -2.60 -5.34
C ALA A 88 11.87 -3.16 -4.02
N ASP A 89 13.16 -2.94 -3.75
CA ASP A 89 13.80 -3.42 -2.53
C ASP A 89 13.17 -2.79 -1.27
N ALA A 90 12.79 -1.51 -1.37
CA ALA A 90 12.18 -0.75 -0.28
C ALA A 90 10.75 -1.22 0.06
N LEU A 91 10.00 -1.75 -0.91
CA LEU A 91 8.63 -2.24 -0.68
C LEU A 91 8.59 -3.44 0.28
N SER A 92 9.57 -4.34 0.20
CA SER A 92 9.73 -5.44 1.17
C SER A 92 10.53 -5.03 2.41
N ALA A 93 11.45 -4.08 2.30
CA ALA A 93 12.21 -3.58 3.44
C ALA A 93 11.35 -2.78 4.44
N ALA A 94 10.36 -2.01 3.98
CA ALA A 94 9.50 -1.21 4.86
C ALA A 94 8.73 -2.04 5.91
N PRO A 95 7.99 -3.12 5.55
CA PRO A 95 7.31 -3.95 6.54
C PRO A 95 8.32 -4.73 7.40
N ALA A 96 9.47 -5.15 6.86
CA ALA A 96 10.54 -5.78 7.64
C ALA A 96 11.12 -4.82 8.70
N ALA A 97 11.33 -3.54 8.33
CA ALA A 97 11.76 -2.50 9.24
C ALA A 97 10.72 -2.26 10.35
N ALA A 98 9.44 -2.15 9.98
CA ALA A 98 8.35 -1.99 10.94
C ALA A 98 8.29 -3.17 11.94
N ALA A 99 8.36 -4.41 11.44
CA ALA A 99 8.35 -5.63 12.24
C ALA A 99 9.53 -5.70 13.23
N GLN A 100 10.71 -5.25 12.80
CA GLN A 100 11.90 -5.19 13.65
C GLN A 100 12.04 -3.88 14.46
N GLY A 101 11.02 -3.00 14.43
CA GLY A 101 10.99 -1.77 15.23
C GLY A 101 11.91 -0.64 14.74
N GLY A 102 12.31 -0.66 13.47
CA GLY A 102 13.21 0.31 12.87
C GLY A 102 12.58 1.16 11.76
N PRO A 103 13.17 2.32 11.41
CA PRO A 103 12.79 3.09 10.25
C PRO A 103 13.42 2.53 8.96
N LEU A 104 12.83 2.92 7.83
CA LEU A 104 13.47 2.82 6.51
C LEU A 104 13.97 4.20 6.09
N LEU A 105 15.27 4.33 5.86
CA LEU A 105 15.88 5.49 5.20
C LEU A 105 16.24 5.14 3.75
N THR A 106 16.41 6.17 2.93
CA THR A 106 16.86 6.01 1.55
C THR A 106 18.20 6.69 1.31
N THR A 107 18.96 6.19 0.34
CA THR A 107 20.26 6.76 -0.07
C THR A 107 20.35 6.88 -1.59
N ALA A 108 21.23 7.76 -2.08
CA ALA A 108 21.66 7.69 -3.47
C ALA A 108 22.54 6.44 -3.67
N ARG A 109 22.61 5.95 -4.91
CA ARG A 109 23.36 4.72 -5.26
C ARG A 109 24.82 4.80 -4.82
N ASN A 110 25.49 5.91 -5.16
CA ASN A 110 26.94 6.06 -5.05
C ASN A 110 27.39 6.98 -3.90
N VAL A 111 26.46 7.67 -3.26
CA VAL A 111 26.74 8.66 -2.22
C VAL A 111 25.74 8.48 -1.08
N LEU A 112 26.22 8.46 0.16
CA LEU A 112 25.39 8.54 1.35
C LEU A 112 25.15 10.03 1.65
N PRO A 113 23.93 10.56 1.49
CA PRO A 113 23.67 11.97 1.78
C PRO A 113 24.01 12.30 3.23
N GLN A 114 24.59 13.49 3.46
CA GLN A 114 25.02 13.90 4.80
C GLN A 114 23.85 13.91 5.80
N ALA A 115 22.67 14.34 5.38
CA ALA A 115 21.45 14.31 6.19
C ALA A 115 21.11 12.88 6.67
N VAL A 116 21.25 11.89 5.79
CA VAL A 116 21.00 10.48 6.12
C VAL A 116 22.06 9.96 7.10
N ALA A 117 23.34 10.28 6.87
CA ALA A 117 24.41 9.90 7.79
C ALA A 117 24.22 10.51 9.19
N ALA A 118 23.83 11.77 9.27
CA ALA A 118 23.55 12.45 10.54
C ALA A 118 22.33 11.84 11.25
N GLU A 119 21.29 11.49 10.51
CA GLU A 119 20.11 10.86 11.08
C GLU A 119 20.39 9.44 11.60
N ILE A 120 21.23 8.64 10.92
CA ILE A 120 21.68 7.35 11.45
C ILE A 120 22.42 7.53 12.78
N LYS A 121 23.27 8.56 12.90
CA LYS A 121 23.95 8.89 14.16
C LYS A 121 22.97 9.28 15.28
N ARG A 122 21.89 10.01 14.95
CA ARG A 122 20.83 10.36 15.90
C ARG A 122 20.07 9.11 16.35
N LEU A 123 19.71 8.25 15.40
CA LEU A 123 18.96 7.00 15.64
C LEU A 123 19.76 5.98 16.44
N LYS A 124 21.10 6.01 16.40
CA LYS A 124 22.00 5.08 17.11
C LYS A 124 21.57 3.60 16.97
N PRO A 125 21.43 3.07 15.74
CA PRO A 125 20.90 1.73 15.56
C PRO A 125 21.86 0.65 16.03
N GLN A 126 21.32 -0.46 16.57
CA GLN A 126 22.12 -1.64 16.89
C GLN A 126 22.63 -2.35 15.63
N LYS A 127 21.91 -2.24 14.51
CA LYS A 127 22.33 -2.75 13.20
C LYS A 127 21.74 -1.97 12.04
N ILE A 128 22.41 -2.04 10.90
CA ILE A 128 21.91 -1.54 9.62
C ILE A 128 21.70 -2.70 8.66
N VAL A 129 20.53 -2.76 8.03
CA VAL A 129 20.25 -3.69 6.93
C VAL A 129 20.18 -2.91 5.62
N VAL A 130 21.09 -3.20 4.70
CA VAL A 130 21.10 -2.62 3.35
C VAL A 130 20.27 -3.52 2.43
N ALA A 131 19.10 -3.04 2.04
CA ALA A 131 18.21 -3.69 1.09
C ALA A 131 18.65 -3.39 -0.35
N GLY A 132 18.98 -4.46 -1.09
CA GLY A 132 19.41 -4.40 -2.48
C GLY A 132 20.89 -4.74 -2.69
N GLY A 133 21.20 -5.22 -3.90
CA GLY A 133 22.56 -5.54 -4.34
C GLY A 133 23.44 -4.30 -4.55
N ALA A 134 24.70 -4.52 -4.93
CA ALA A 134 25.66 -3.45 -5.20
C ALA A 134 25.24 -2.48 -6.32
N GLY A 135 24.37 -2.95 -7.23
CA GLY A 135 23.75 -2.11 -8.26
C GLY A 135 22.80 -1.04 -7.70
N ALA A 136 22.09 -1.34 -6.61
CA ALA A 136 21.13 -0.43 -5.98
C ALA A 136 21.81 0.50 -4.96
N VAL A 137 22.68 -0.06 -4.11
CA VAL A 137 23.48 0.67 -3.11
C VAL A 137 24.92 0.21 -3.27
N SER A 138 25.81 1.08 -3.73
CA SER A 138 27.20 0.76 -4.03
C SER A 138 28.01 0.27 -2.82
N GLY A 139 29.21 -0.27 -3.10
CA GLY A 139 30.18 -0.64 -2.07
C GLY A 139 30.68 0.54 -1.26
N SER A 140 30.83 1.74 -1.86
CA SER A 140 31.29 2.94 -1.14
C SER A 140 30.27 3.38 -0.09
N VAL A 141 28.98 3.36 -0.42
CA VAL A 141 27.90 3.65 0.54
C VAL A 141 27.88 2.61 1.66
N LEU A 142 28.03 1.33 1.36
CA LEU A 142 28.11 0.28 2.38
C LEU A 142 29.29 0.50 3.34
N THR A 143 30.46 0.87 2.81
CA THR A 143 31.64 1.20 3.62
C THR A 143 31.39 2.43 4.51
N ALA A 144 30.67 3.43 4.03
CA ALA A 144 30.27 4.58 4.85
C ALA A 144 29.31 4.16 5.98
N LEU A 145 28.31 3.33 5.69
CA LEU A 145 27.34 2.83 6.68
C LEU A 145 28.01 1.98 7.78
N LYS A 146 29.03 1.19 7.43
CA LYS A 146 29.83 0.40 8.40
C LYS A 146 30.52 1.24 9.48
N LYS A 147 30.69 2.54 9.24
CA LYS A 147 31.25 3.49 10.22
C LYS A 147 30.19 4.08 11.16
N LEU A 148 28.90 3.80 10.93
CA LEU A 148 27.78 4.45 11.63
C LEU A 148 26.97 3.50 12.53
N ALA A 149 27.23 2.20 12.46
CA ALA A 149 26.58 1.19 13.30
C ALA A 149 27.52 0.01 13.55
N PRO A 150 27.36 -0.72 14.66
CA PRO A 150 28.26 -1.83 15.01
C PRO A 150 28.09 -3.06 14.13
N SER A 151 26.92 -3.23 13.48
CA SER A 151 26.66 -4.31 12.54
C SER A 151 25.97 -3.78 11.29
N VAL A 152 26.46 -4.16 10.12
CA VAL A 152 25.88 -3.80 8.82
C VAL A 152 25.84 -5.01 7.91
N GLN A 153 24.63 -5.40 7.49
CA GLN A 153 24.40 -6.55 6.62
C GLN A 153 23.71 -6.09 5.33
N ARG A 154 24.20 -6.59 4.19
CA ARG A 154 23.53 -6.40 2.90
C ARG A 154 22.67 -7.61 2.57
N LEU A 155 21.44 -7.37 2.15
CA LEU A 155 20.50 -8.36 1.63
C LEU A 155 20.07 -7.94 0.23
N GLY A 156 20.64 -8.58 -0.78
CA GLY A 156 20.35 -8.29 -2.18
C GLY A 156 20.57 -9.53 -3.04
N GLY A 157 19.54 -9.91 -3.79
CA GLY A 157 19.56 -11.02 -4.73
C GLY A 157 19.88 -10.58 -6.16
N SER A 158 19.82 -11.55 -7.08
CA SER A 158 19.96 -11.36 -8.52
C SER A 158 18.86 -10.48 -9.12
N ASP A 159 17.68 -10.49 -8.50
CA ASP A 159 16.55 -9.64 -8.89
C ASP A 159 15.78 -9.11 -7.67
N ARG A 160 14.72 -8.34 -7.96
CA ARG A 160 13.85 -7.73 -6.94
C ARG A 160 13.02 -8.74 -6.15
N TYR A 161 12.73 -9.89 -6.72
CA TYR A 161 11.93 -10.94 -6.10
C TYR A 161 12.79 -11.75 -5.14
N GLU A 162 14.02 -12.08 -5.53
CA GLU A 162 15.01 -12.68 -4.65
C GLU A 162 15.42 -11.75 -3.51
N THR A 163 15.65 -10.47 -3.80
CA THR A 163 15.90 -9.47 -2.75
C THR A 163 14.73 -9.40 -1.76
N SER A 164 13.49 -9.41 -2.25
CA SER A 164 12.29 -9.49 -1.42
C SER A 164 12.31 -10.72 -0.51
N ARG A 165 12.57 -11.91 -1.06
CA ARG A 165 12.64 -13.15 -0.27
C ARG A 165 13.74 -13.12 0.78
N LEU A 166 14.94 -12.62 0.45
CA LEU A 166 16.06 -12.50 1.40
C LEU A 166 15.77 -11.55 2.55
N LEU A 167 15.10 -10.42 2.27
CA LEU A 167 14.68 -9.48 3.31
C LEU A 167 13.67 -10.11 4.27
N ILE A 168 12.76 -10.92 3.73
CA ILE A 168 11.70 -11.56 4.50
C ILE A 168 12.27 -12.72 5.33
N ASP A 169 13.07 -13.59 4.73
CA ASP A 169 13.73 -14.70 5.42
C ASP A 169 14.62 -14.20 6.58
N TYR A 170 15.28 -13.06 6.40
CA TYR A 170 16.04 -12.42 7.48
C TYR A 170 15.16 -11.84 8.60
N ALA A 171 13.99 -11.31 8.26
CA ALA A 171 13.20 -10.49 9.17
C ALA A 171 12.11 -11.25 9.94
N PHE A 172 11.68 -12.40 9.43
CA PHE A 172 10.55 -13.16 9.96
C PHE A 172 10.92 -14.63 10.16
N ASP A 173 10.87 -15.11 11.40
CA ASP A 173 11.02 -16.55 11.69
C ASP A 173 9.75 -17.35 11.32
N SER A 174 8.59 -16.71 11.43
CA SER A 174 7.29 -17.23 11.00
C SER A 174 6.34 -16.08 10.67
N ALA A 175 5.36 -16.33 9.80
CA ALA A 175 4.34 -15.36 9.43
C ALA A 175 3.05 -16.08 8.99
N PRO A 176 2.05 -16.26 9.86
CA PRO A 176 0.79 -16.90 9.49
C PRO A 176 0.03 -16.17 8.38
N ILE A 177 0.28 -14.87 8.25
CA ILE A 177 -0.31 -13.98 7.24
C ILE A 177 0.82 -13.34 6.44
N ALA A 178 0.68 -13.31 5.12
CA ALA A 178 1.56 -12.53 4.25
C ALA A 178 0.73 -11.67 3.27
N TYR A 179 1.31 -10.55 2.85
CA TYR A 179 0.79 -9.77 1.74
C TYR A 179 1.59 -10.10 0.48
N LEU A 180 0.90 -10.26 -0.64
CA LEU A 180 1.51 -10.53 -1.94
C LEU A 180 1.29 -9.33 -2.85
N ALA A 181 2.37 -8.75 -3.38
CA ALA A 181 2.29 -7.61 -4.29
C ALA A 181 3.13 -7.85 -5.56
N THR A 182 2.82 -7.13 -6.64
CA THR A 182 3.67 -7.19 -7.85
C THR A 182 4.96 -6.41 -7.62
N GLY A 183 6.09 -6.96 -8.03
CA GLY A 183 7.34 -6.18 -8.08
C GLY A 183 7.47 -5.30 -9.32
N ARG A 184 6.53 -5.38 -10.28
CA ARG A 184 6.59 -4.63 -11.54
C ARG A 184 6.13 -3.17 -11.40
N ASN A 185 5.40 -2.83 -10.34
CA ASN A 185 4.94 -1.49 -10.02
C ASN A 185 4.89 -1.31 -8.50
N PHE A 186 4.54 -0.12 -7.99
CA PHE A 186 4.66 0.22 -6.57
C PHE A 186 3.38 0.56 -5.79
N PRO A 187 2.30 1.16 -6.37
CA PRO A 187 1.25 1.77 -5.53
C PRO A 187 0.55 0.81 -4.57
N ASP A 188 0.20 -0.39 -5.04
CA ASP A 188 -0.52 -1.38 -4.23
C ASP A 188 0.36 -1.91 -3.10
N ALA A 189 1.66 -2.10 -3.40
CA ALA A 189 2.64 -2.54 -2.42
C ALA A 189 2.87 -1.51 -1.31
N LEU A 190 2.79 -0.20 -1.59
CA LEU A 190 2.95 0.83 -0.55
C LEU A 190 1.89 0.74 0.55
N SER A 191 0.62 0.63 0.17
CA SER A 191 -0.47 0.43 1.15
C SER A 191 -0.38 -0.95 1.81
N ALA A 192 0.02 -1.99 1.06
CA ALA A 192 0.26 -3.30 1.63
C ALA A 192 1.39 -3.31 2.66
N SER A 193 2.48 -2.55 2.46
CA SER A 193 3.61 -2.45 3.39
C SER A 193 3.19 -1.87 4.74
N ALA A 194 2.33 -0.84 4.75
CA ALA A 194 1.78 -0.31 6.00
C ALA A 194 0.84 -1.33 6.69
N ALA A 195 -0.08 -1.93 5.93
CA ALA A 195 -1.03 -2.91 6.44
C ALA A 195 -0.38 -4.23 6.92
N ALA A 196 0.70 -4.65 6.28
CA ALA A 196 1.48 -5.82 6.67
C ALA A 196 2.34 -5.50 7.90
N GLY A 197 3.05 -4.37 7.86
CA GLY A 197 3.88 -3.92 8.98
C GLY A 197 3.10 -3.73 10.29
N SER A 198 1.85 -3.27 10.22
CA SER A 198 0.99 -3.08 11.41
C SER A 198 0.60 -4.36 12.12
N ILE A 199 0.75 -5.51 11.47
CA ILE A 199 0.47 -6.83 12.06
C ILE A 199 1.71 -7.74 12.08
N GLY A 200 2.91 -7.18 11.84
CA GLY A 200 4.15 -7.95 11.78
C GLY A 200 4.17 -8.99 10.66
N ALA A 201 3.51 -8.71 9.53
CA ALA A 201 3.49 -9.58 8.35
C ALA A 201 4.43 -9.07 7.24
N PRO A 202 4.98 -9.97 6.40
CA PRO A 202 5.80 -9.58 5.27
C PRO A 202 4.97 -9.13 4.06
N VAL A 203 5.60 -8.32 3.19
CA VAL A 203 5.17 -8.11 1.79
C VAL A 203 6.11 -8.85 0.87
N ILE A 204 5.63 -9.95 0.28
CA ILE A 204 6.32 -10.76 -0.70
C ILE A 204 6.09 -10.17 -2.10
N LEU A 205 7.17 -9.85 -2.81
CA LEU A 205 7.09 -9.40 -4.21
C LEU A 205 7.17 -10.59 -5.17
N VAL A 206 6.27 -10.59 -6.15
CA VAL A 206 6.28 -11.56 -7.25
C VAL A 206 6.25 -10.86 -8.61
N ASP A 207 6.71 -11.57 -9.64
CA ASP A 207 6.38 -11.18 -11.01
C ASP A 207 4.90 -11.49 -11.27
N GLY A 208 4.04 -10.52 -10.99
CA GLY A 208 2.60 -10.72 -11.04
C GLY A 208 2.03 -11.03 -12.43
N LYS A 209 2.82 -10.96 -13.51
CA LYS A 209 2.37 -11.39 -14.86
C LYS A 209 2.64 -12.86 -15.15
N GLN A 210 3.38 -13.56 -14.28
CA GLN A 210 3.61 -15.00 -14.43
C GLN A 210 2.30 -15.77 -14.31
N ARG A 211 2.24 -16.95 -14.95
CA ARG A 211 1.05 -17.81 -14.92
C ARG A 211 0.82 -18.47 -13.56
N LYS A 212 1.86 -18.61 -12.74
CA LYS A 212 1.82 -19.19 -11.40
C LYS A 212 2.93 -18.59 -10.53
N VAL A 213 2.82 -18.76 -9.22
CA VAL A 213 3.88 -18.39 -8.28
C VAL A 213 5.13 -19.25 -8.52
N ASP A 214 6.31 -18.65 -8.43
CA ASP A 214 7.58 -19.35 -8.63
C ASP A 214 7.92 -20.26 -7.43
N LYS A 215 8.78 -21.27 -7.67
CA LYS A 215 9.12 -22.28 -6.67
C LYS A 215 9.78 -21.68 -5.42
N SER A 216 10.66 -20.69 -5.59
CA SER A 216 11.38 -20.06 -4.48
C SER A 216 10.43 -19.27 -3.59
N THR A 217 9.44 -18.59 -4.17
CA THR A 217 8.40 -17.90 -3.42
C THR A 217 7.49 -18.89 -2.68
N THR A 218 7.08 -20.01 -3.30
CA THR A 218 6.31 -21.05 -2.62
C THR A 218 7.09 -21.69 -1.47
N ALA A 219 8.39 -21.90 -1.62
CA ALA A 219 9.25 -22.41 -0.56
C ALA A 219 9.27 -21.45 0.64
N LEU A 220 9.50 -20.16 0.42
CA LEU A 220 9.46 -19.16 1.48
C LEU A 220 8.11 -19.12 2.20
N ILE A 221 7.00 -19.15 1.45
CA ILE A 221 5.64 -19.16 2.01
C ILE A 221 5.44 -20.36 2.95
N ARG A 222 5.90 -21.55 2.53
CA ARG A 222 5.83 -22.77 3.34
C ARG A 222 6.73 -22.66 4.58
N ASP A 223 7.97 -22.22 4.41
CA ASP A 223 8.96 -22.20 5.48
C ASP A 223 8.58 -21.21 6.59
N LEU A 224 7.90 -20.11 6.24
CA LEU A 224 7.30 -19.15 7.19
C LEU A 224 6.00 -19.64 7.85
N GLY A 225 5.43 -20.76 7.39
CA GLY A 225 4.14 -21.25 7.87
C GLY A 225 2.96 -20.34 7.50
N VAL A 226 3.02 -19.68 6.34
CA VAL A 226 1.92 -18.81 5.86
C VAL A 226 0.68 -19.65 5.56
N SER A 227 -0.43 -19.36 6.22
CA SER A 227 -1.72 -20.01 6.02
C SER A 227 -2.77 -19.08 5.40
N ARG A 228 -2.47 -17.78 5.31
CA ARG A 228 -3.31 -16.78 4.65
C ARG A 228 -2.50 -15.76 3.85
N ILE A 229 -2.88 -15.55 2.59
CA ILE A 229 -2.33 -14.51 1.73
C ILE A 229 -3.37 -13.44 1.40
N ASN A 230 -2.98 -12.19 1.60
CA ASN A 230 -3.70 -11.03 1.09
C ASN A 230 -3.01 -10.54 -0.19
N ILE A 231 -3.65 -10.71 -1.34
CA ILE A 231 -3.13 -10.21 -2.61
C ILE A 231 -3.46 -8.72 -2.72
N ALA A 232 -2.44 -7.88 -2.79
CA ALA A 232 -2.55 -6.44 -3.00
C ALA A 232 -2.50 -6.13 -4.51
N GLY A 233 -3.67 -5.89 -5.10
CA GLY A 233 -3.82 -5.54 -6.51
C GLY A 233 -4.75 -6.46 -7.29
N GLY A 234 -5.31 -5.92 -8.37
CA GLY A 234 -6.23 -6.63 -9.27
C GLY A 234 -5.54 -7.68 -10.16
N THR A 235 -6.35 -8.43 -10.92
CA THR A 235 -5.86 -9.45 -11.86
C THR A 235 -4.95 -8.90 -12.96
N GLY A 236 -5.11 -7.61 -13.29
CA GLY A 236 -4.25 -6.89 -14.23
C GLY A 236 -2.80 -6.74 -13.77
N VAL A 237 -2.50 -6.83 -12.47
CA VAL A 237 -1.13 -6.70 -11.94
C VAL A 237 -0.59 -7.96 -11.27
N ILE A 238 -1.48 -8.83 -10.78
CA ILE A 238 -1.17 -10.17 -10.25
C ILE A 238 -2.18 -11.15 -10.85
N SER A 239 -1.71 -12.05 -11.71
CA SER A 239 -2.55 -12.95 -12.51
C SER A 239 -3.49 -13.81 -11.66
N SER A 240 -4.59 -14.25 -12.26
CA SER A 240 -5.50 -15.22 -11.64
C SER A 240 -4.80 -16.57 -11.40
N GLY A 241 -3.86 -16.96 -12.27
CA GLY A 241 -3.14 -18.23 -12.10
C GLY A 241 -2.23 -18.27 -10.88
N ILE A 242 -1.63 -17.13 -10.47
CA ILE A 242 -0.93 -17.01 -9.18
C ILE A 242 -1.91 -17.23 -8.03
N GLU A 243 -3.07 -16.57 -8.04
CA GLU A 243 -4.10 -16.72 -7.01
C GLU A 243 -4.62 -18.16 -6.92
N SER A 244 -4.95 -18.79 -8.05
CA SER A 244 -5.41 -20.18 -8.11
C SER A 244 -4.37 -21.15 -7.57
N THR A 245 -3.08 -20.93 -7.87
CA THR A 245 -2.01 -21.79 -7.35
C THR A 245 -1.94 -21.74 -5.82
N LEU A 246 -2.07 -20.54 -5.23
CA LEU A 246 -2.02 -20.37 -3.78
C LEU A 246 -3.27 -20.95 -3.09
N LYS A 247 -4.47 -20.75 -3.66
CA LYS A 247 -5.73 -21.26 -3.10
C LYS A 247 -5.78 -22.78 -2.92
N ASN A 248 -4.93 -23.53 -3.62
CA ASN A 248 -4.82 -24.98 -3.44
C ASN A 248 -4.26 -25.38 -2.06
N THR A 249 -3.63 -24.46 -1.33
CA THR A 249 -2.89 -24.78 -0.09
C THR A 249 -3.21 -23.84 1.08
N MET A 250 -3.86 -22.70 0.85
CA MET A 250 -4.08 -21.68 1.87
C MET A 250 -5.27 -20.78 1.56
N SER A 251 -5.69 -19.99 2.57
CA SER A 251 -6.69 -18.95 2.39
C SER A 251 -6.11 -17.79 1.58
N VAL A 252 -6.81 -17.32 0.56
CA VAL A 252 -6.37 -16.19 -0.27
C VAL A 252 -7.48 -15.17 -0.40
N LYS A 253 -7.18 -13.92 -0.06
CA LYS A 253 -8.08 -12.77 -0.26
C LYS A 253 -7.43 -11.75 -1.17
N ARG A 254 -8.09 -11.39 -2.27
CA ARG A 254 -7.66 -10.29 -3.14
C ARG A 254 -8.26 -8.97 -2.68
N LEU A 255 -7.39 -7.98 -2.51
CA LEU A 255 -7.71 -6.61 -2.13
C LEU A 255 -7.38 -5.72 -3.32
N SER A 256 -8.40 -5.25 -4.03
CA SER A 256 -8.23 -4.50 -5.28
C SER A 256 -9.39 -3.55 -5.55
N GLY A 257 -9.10 -2.49 -6.31
CA GLY A 257 -10.09 -1.61 -6.92
C GLY A 257 -9.79 -1.38 -8.41
N SER A 258 -10.55 -0.48 -9.04
CA SER A 258 -10.40 -0.13 -10.46
C SER A 258 -9.12 0.66 -10.77
N ASP A 259 -8.50 1.25 -9.75
CA ASP A 259 -7.26 2.02 -9.84
C ASP A 259 -6.41 1.85 -8.56
N ARG A 260 -5.27 2.55 -8.51
CA ARG A 260 -4.35 2.52 -7.37
C ARG A 260 -4.94 3.10 -6.07
N TYR A 261 -5.86 4.06 -6.19
CA TYR A 261 -6.43 4.76 -5.04
C TYR A 261 -7.54 3.93 -4.39
N SER A 262 -8.37 3.29 -5.21
CA SER A 262 -9.40 2.33 -4.77
C SER A 262 -8.78 1.02 -4.27
N THR A 263 -7.69 0.55 -4.87
CA THR A 263 -6.90 -0.57 -4.31
C THR A 263 -6.32 -0.21 -2.95
N SER A 264 -5.73 0.98 -2.81
CA SER A 264 -5.24 1.49 -1.52
C SER A 264 -6.36 1.55 -0.47
N ALA A 265 -7.55 2.06 -0.82
CA ALA A 265 -8.71 2.07 0.07
C ALA A 265 -9.15 0.64 0.47
N ALA A 266 -9.20 -0.29 -0.48
CA ALA A 266 -9.56 -1.69 -0.20
C ALA A 266 -8.58 -2.38 0.76
N ILE A 267 -7.28 -2.12 0.61
CA ILE A 267 -6.24 -2.65 1.51
C ILE A 267 -6.42 -2.08 2.92
N ASN A 268 -6.53 -0.75 3.04
CA ASN A 268 -6.65 -0.09 4.35
C ASN A 268 -7.95 -0.46 5.06
N ARG A 269 -9.09 -0.52 4.35
CA ARG A 269 -10.38 -0.95 4.92
C ARG A 269 -10.35 -2.38 5.44
N TYR A 270 -9.57 -3.25 4.81
CA TYR A 270 -9.41 -4.63 5.31
C TYR A 270 -8.52 -4.71 6.55
N ALA A 271 -7.48 -3.88 6.61
CA ALA A 271 -6.46 -3.94 7.65
C ALA A 271 -6.80 -3.14 8.91
N PHE A 272 -7.58 -2.06 8.79
CA PHE A 272 -7.83 -1.11 9.87
C PHE A 272 -9.32 -0.88 10.07
N SER A 273 -9.82 -1.17 11.27
CA SER A 273 -11.18 -0.83 11.71
C SER A 273 -11.23 0.50 12.49
N SER A 274 -10.11 0.93 13.05
CA SER A 274 -9.92 2.23 13.71
C SER A 274 -8.45 2.63 13.64
N ALA A 275 -8.15 3.93 13.72
CA ALA A 275 -6.78 4.44 13.84
C ALA A 275 -6.79 5.87 14.39
N SER A 276 -5.82 6.23 15.24
CA SER A 276 -5.67 7.63 15.67
C SER A 276 -4.97 8.50 14.61
N THR A 277 -4.19 7.90 13.72
CA THR A 277 -3.42 8.61 12.69
C THR A 277 -3.58 7.93 11.33
N ALA A 278 -3.69 8.70 10.24
CA ALA A 278 -3.55 8.19 8.88
C ALA A 278 -2.48 8.96 8.11
N TYR A 279 -1.74 8.23 7.28
CA TYR A 279 -0.71 8.79 6.41
C TYR A 279 -1.19 8.86 4.96
N PHE A 280 -0.82 9.92 4.26
CA PHE A 280 -1.17 10.15 2.87
C PHE A 280 0.09 10.33 2.04
N ALA A 281 0.22 9.57 0.95
CA ALA A 281 1.31 9.68 0.00
C ALA A 281 0.78 9.79 -1.44
N VAL A 282 1.51 10.46 -2.32
CA VAL A 282 1.09 10.60 -3.73
C VAL A 282 1.18 9.25 -4.45
N GLY A 283 0.19 8.92 -5.28
CA GLY A 283 0.19 7.66 -6.03
C GLY A 283 0.94 7.67 -7.34
N THR A 284 1.39 8.84 -7.80
CA THR A 284 2.19 8.99 -9.03
C THR A 284 3.70 8.94 -8.77
N GLY A 285 4.11 8.84 -7.51
CA GLY A 285 5.50 8.70 -7.08
C GLY A 285 5.60 7.74 -5.90
N PHE A 286 6.83 7.35 -5.54
CA PHE A 286 7.05 6.34 -4.49
C PHE A 286 7.88 6.83 -3.32
N ALA A 287 8.79 7.79 -3.55
CA ALA A 287 9.92 8.01 -2.65
C ALA A 287 9.51 8.37 -1.21
N ASP A 288 8.57 9.30 -1.05
CA ASP A 288 8.08 9.71 0.28
C ASP A 288 7.27 8.61 0.98
N ALA A 289 6.60 7.76 0.20
CA ALA A 289 5.77 6.67 0.69
C ALA A 289 6.60 5.49 1.21
N LEU A 290 7.83 5.28 0.72
CA LEU A 290 8.68 4.15 1.14
C LEU A 290 9.01 4.24 2.63
N ALA A 291 9.61 5.36 3.05
CA ALA A 291 9.90 5.60 4.47
C ALA A 291 8.61 5.71 5.29
N GLY A 292 7.58 6.34 4.70
CA GLY A 292 6.27 6.49 5.33
C GLY A 292 5.57 5.17 5.61
N ALA A 293 5.73 4.15 4.76
CA ALA A 293 5.13 2.84 4.96
C ALA A 293 5.75 2.10 6.15
N ALA A 294 7.05 2.26 6.40
CA ALA A 294 7.69 1.73 7.60
C ALA A 294 7.16 2.41 8.88
N LEU A 295 7.01 3.73 8.86
CA LEU A 295 6.41 4.48 9.96
C LEU A 295 4.95 4.07 10.20
N ALA A 296 4.13 4.04 9.14
CA ALA A 296 2.73 3.69 9.20
C ALA A 296 2.52 2.25 9.73
N GLY A 297 3.31 1.30 9.23
CA GLY A 297 3.33 -0.06 9.75
C GLY A 297 3.73 -0.10 11.21
N LYS A 298 4.80 0.60 11.61
CA LYS A 298 5.25 0.62 13.01
C LYS A 298 4.22 1.25 13.96
N SER A 299 3.49 2.28 13.53
CA SER A 299 2.49 2.96 14.33
C SER A 299 1.07 2.37 14.21
N GLY A 300 0.91 1.21 13.56
CA GLY A 300 -0.38 0.56 13.40
C GLY A 300 -1.40 1.43 12.63
N SER A 301 -0.93 2.22 11.67
CA SER A 301 -1.71 3.26 11.01
C SER A 301 -1.87 3.00 9.51
N PRO A 302 -3.03 3.35 8.91
CA PRO A 302 -3.22 3.25 7.47
C PRO A 302 -2.31 4.21 6.69
N LEU A 303 -1.88 3.75 5.52
CA LEU A 303 -1.22 4.57 4.51
C LEU A 303 -2.07 4.55 3.23
N TYR A 304 -2.68 5.69 2.96
CA TYR A 304 -3.45 5.93 1.74
C TYR A 304 -2.57 6.51 0.64
N VAL A 305 -2.60 5.84 -0.50
CA VAL A 305 -2.07 6.39 -1.73
C VAL A 305 -3.18 7.24 -2.37
N VAL A 306 -2.88 8.49 -2.72
CA VAL A 306 -3.86 9.49 -3.17
C VAL A 306 -3.34 10.34 -4.34
N ALA A 307 -4.22 11.11 -4.98
CA ALA A 307 -3.81 12.07 -5.99
C ALA A 307 -3.16 13.30 -5.33
N ARG A 308 -2.42 14.09 -6.11
CA ARG A 308 -1.71 15.29 -5.61
C ARG A 308 -2.62 16.32 -4.95
N THR A 309 -3.83 16.49 -5.49
CA THR A 309 -4.73 17.60 -5.12
C THR A 309 -6.03 17.15 -4.47
N CYS A 310 -6.26 15.84 -4.35
CA CYS A 310 -7.54 15.32 -3.89
C CYS A 310 -7.44 13.86 -3.43
N VAL A 311 -8.46 13.42 -2.70
CA VAL A 311 -8.66 12.03 -2.31
C VAL A 311 -9.85 11.42 -3.07
N SER A 312 -9.85 10.11 -3.30
CA SER A 312 -11.06 9.46 -3.82
C SER A 312 -12.18 9.49 -2.76
N SER A 313 -13.43 9.35 -3.20
CA SER A 313 -14.57 9.24 -2.26
C SER A 313 -14.37 8.10 -1.28
N ALA A 314 -13.93 6.93 -1.76
CA ALA A 314 -13.62 5.77 -0.93
C ALA A 314 -12.59 6.07 0.17
N VAL A 315 -11.52 6.83 -0.14
CA VAL A 315 -10.53 7.23 0.87
C VAL A 315 -11.13 8.20 1.88
N LYS A 316 -11.95 9.17 1.44
CA LYS A 316 -12.63 10.09 2.36
C LYS A 316 -13.57 9.33 3.32
N ASP A 317 -14.34 8.40 2.79
CA ASP A 317 -15.29 7.61 3.57
C ASP A 317 -14.57 6.73 4.61
N ASP A 318 -13.48 6.07 4.20
CA ASP A 318 -12.66 5.27 5.12
C ASP A 318 -12.04 6.13 6.22
N VAL A 319 -11.46 7.27 5.86
CA VAL A 319 -10.83 8.20 6.82
C VAL A 319 -11.85 8.72 7.83
N ASN A 320 -13.08 9.03 7.40
CA ASN A 320 -14.14 9.48 8.31
C ASN A 320 -14.62 8.35 9.24
N ALA A 321 -14.62 7.11 8.78
CA ALA A 321 -15.03 5.95 9.57
C ALA A 321 -14.00 5.54 10.64
N LEU A 322 -12.71 5.86 10.43
CA LEU A 322 -11.62 5.42 11.32
C LEU A 322 -11.51 6.20 12.65
N GLY A 323 -12.16 7.35 12.77
CA GLY A 323 -12.09 8.19 13.97
C GLY A 323 -10.72 8.82 14.23
N LEU A 324 -10.06 9.33 13.19
CA LEU A 324 -8.68 9.86 13.30
C LEU A 324 -8.57 11.11 14.19
N GLU A 325 -7.45 11.25 14.88
CA GLU A 325 -7.00 12.49 15.53
C GLU A 325 -6.00 13.28 14.68
N ARG A 326 -5.26 12.57 13.81
CA ARG A 326 -4.19 13.13 12.97
C ARG A 326 -4.25 12.64 11.53
N ARG A 327 -4.06 13.58 10.60
CA ARG A 327 -3.83 13.33 9.17
C ARG A 327 -2.44 13.84 8.81
N VAL A 328 -1.56 12.95 8.37
CA VAL A 328 -0.16 13.26 8.09
C VAL A 328 0.11 13.14 6.59
N MET A 329 0.48 14.24 5.96
CA MET A 329 0.92 14.25 4.56
C MET A 329 2.41 13.91 4.47
N LEU A 330 2.76 12.96 3.60
CA LEU A 330 4.13 12.56 3.32
C LEU A 330 4.63 13.24 2.04
N GLY A 331 5.74 13.96 2.13
CA GLY A 331 6.30 14.74 1.04
C GLY A 331 5.92 16.22 1.07
N GLY A 332 6.60 17.04 0.27
CA GLY A 332 6.40 18.49 0.24
C GLY A 332 5.06 18.94 -0.37
N SER A 333 4.77 20.24 -0.33
CA SER A 333 3.55 20.84 -0.91
C SER A 333 3.47 20.68 -2.43
N ALA A 334 4.62 20.56 -3.10
CA ALA A 334 4.73 20.20 -4.51
C ALA A 334 4.38 18.73 -4.80
N VAL A 335 4.30 17.86 -3.79
CA VAL A 335 3.96 16.44 -3.94
C VAL A 335 2.49 16.21 -3.58
N LEU A 336 2.07 16.76 -2.43
CA LEU A 336 0.69 16.74 -1.95
C LEU A 336 0.29 18.14 -1.50
N THR A 337 -0.78 18.68 -2.08
CA THR A 337 -1.33 19.97 -1.65
C THR A 337 -2.13 19.84 -0.35
N SER A 338 -2.42 20.97 0.30
CA SER A 338 -3.25 20.99 1.52
C SER A 338 -4.68 20.46 1.31
N ALA A 339 -5.16 20.41 0.06
CA ALA A 339 -6.48 19.88 -0.27
C ALA A 339 -6.62 18.40 0.11
N VAL A 340 -5.53 17.63 0.04
CA VAL A 340 -5.50 16.23 0.50
C VAL A 340 -5.73 16.14 2.00
N GLY A 341 -5.01 16.93 2.79
CA GLY A 341 -5.20 17.00 4.24
C GLY A 341 -6.63 17.40 4.64
N LYS A 342 -7.28 18.25 3.83
CA LYS A 342 -8.68 18.66 3.99
C LYS A 342 -9.70 17.64 3.44
N LEU A 343 -9.25 16.52 2.87
CA LEU A 343 -10.07 15.49 2.21
C LEU A 343 -10.96 16.07 1.10
N THR A 344 -10.43 17.01 0.32
CA THR A 344 -11.07 17.46 -0.92
C THR A 344 -11.21 16.27 -1.86
N VAL A 345 -12.44 15.95 -2.24
CA VAL A 345 -12.73 14.79 -3.10
C VAL A 345 -12.36 15.12 -4.54
N CYS A 346 -11.77 14.15 -5.23
CA CYS A 346 -11.46 14.30 -6.65
C CYS A 346 -12.74 14.52 -7.46
N ALA A 347 -12.68 15.44 -8.43
CA ALA A 347 -13.76 15.58 -9.39
C ALA A 347 -14.00 14.22 -10.06
N LYS A 348 -15.27 13.81 -10.12
CA LYS A 348 -15.64 12.59 -10.83
C LYS A 348 -15.21 12.75 -12.29
N PRO A 349 -14.40 11.84 -12.86
CA PRO A 349 -14.12 11.88 -14.28
C PRO A 349 -15.44 11.91 -15.05
N ALA A 350 -15.54 12.76 -16.06
CA ALA A 350 -16.70 12.73 -16.96
C ALA A 350 -16.89 11.28 -17.45
N PRO A 351 -18.14 10.76 -17.50
CA PRO A 351 -18.36 9.42 -18.03
C PRO A 351 -17.73 9.35 -19.42
N LYS A 352 -16.87 8.34 -19.64
CA LYS A 352 -16.34 8.06 -20.97
C LYS A 352 -17.55 7.95 -21.91
N PRO A 353 -17.56 8.60 -23.09
CA PRO A 353 -18.67 8.48 -24.03
C PRO A 353 -19.00 7.01 -24.21
N ALA A 354 -20.29 6.68 -24.12
CA ALA A 354 -20.75 5.30 -24.30
C ALA A 354 -20.14 4.75 -25.59
N ALA A 355 -19.66 3.51 -25.55
CA ALA A 355 -19.25 2.87 -26.79
C ALA A 355 -20.46 2.85 -27.75
N PRO A 356 -20.25 3.12 -29.05
CA PRO A 356 -21.32 2.90 -30.00
C PRO A 356 -21.73 1.43 -29.91
N SER A 357 -23.02 1.13 -30.01
CA SER A 357 -23.52 -0.25 -30.05
C SER A 357 -22.77 -1.05 -31.12
N ASN A 358 -22.59 -2.36 -30.89
CA ASN A 358 -22.01 -3.24 -31.89
C ASN A 358 -22.91 -3.23 -33.14
N PRO A 359 -22.44 -2.73 -34.28
CA PRO A 359 -23.25 -2.65 -35.49
C PRO A 359 -23.39 -4.03 -36.16
N GLY A 360 -22.68 -5.06 -35.70
CA GLY A 360 -22.63 -6.37 -36.34
C GLY A 360 -22.06 -6.30 -37.76
N ASP A 361 -22.31 -7.33 -38.54
CA ASP A 361 -21.99 -7.43 -39.98
C ASP A 361 -23.03 -6.66 -40.83
N SER A 362 -23.28 -5.39 -40.46
CA SER A 362 -24.30 -4.54 -41.11
C SER A 362 -23.74 -3.67 -42.24
N LYS A 363 -22.44 -3.80 -42.51
CA LYS A 363 -21.73 -3.05 -43.54
C LYS A 363 -20.76 -3.97 -44.26
N ASN A 364 -20.51 -3.69 -45.53
CA ASN A 364 -19.42 -4.26 -46.32
C ASN A 364 -18.81 -3.17 -47.21
N CYS A 365 -17.79 -3.48 -48.00
CA CYS A 365 -17.10 -2.47 -48.82
C CYS A 365 -17.98 -1.75 -49.85
N SER A 366 -19.07 -2.36 -50.31
CA SER A 366 -20.01 -1.72 -51.25
C SER A 366 -20.92 -0.67 -50.60
N ASP A 367 -20.97 -0.61 -49.27
CA ASP A 367 -21.71 0.42 -48.51
C ASP A 367 -20.97 1.78 -48.45
N PHE A 368 -19.72 1.85 -48.92
CA PHE A 368 -18.87 3.01 -48.82
C PHE A 368 -18.45 3.52 -50.20
N SER A 369 -18.59 4.83 -50.44
CA SER A 369 -18.20 5.45 -51.71
C SER A 369 -16.71 5.82 -51.77
N THR A 370 -16.01 5.82 -50.63
CA THR A 370 -14.59 6.19 -50.54
C THR A 370 -13.88 5.36 -49.48
N TYR A 371 -12.59 5.11 -49.68
CA TYR A 371 -11.72 4.46 -48.70
C TYR A 371 -11.75 5.19 -47.35
N ALA A 372 -11.68 6.53 -47.37
CA ALA A 372 -11.70 7.33 -46.14
C ALA A 372 -12.95 7.06 -45.28
N SER A 373 -14.12 6.88 -45.90
CA SER A 373 -15.37 6.56 -45.20
C SER A 373 -15.39 5.14 -44.63
N ALA A 374 -14.88 4.16 -45.39
CA ALA A 374 -14.73 2.78 -44.93
C ALA A 374 -13.72 2.68 -43.76
N GLN A 375 -12.56 3.32 -43.90
CA GLN A 375 -11.52 3.38 -42.88
C GLN A 375 -11.99 4.09 -41.61
N ALA A 376 -12.80 5.13 -41.73
CA ALA A 376 -13.36 5.82 -40.56
C ALA A 376 -14.33 4.91 -39.79
N TRP A 377 -15.16 4.15 -40.50
CA TRP A 377 -16.05 3.15 -39.90
C TRP A 377 -15.24 2.04 -39.23
N TYR A 378 -14.27 1.47 -39.94
CA TYR A 378 -13.36 0.45 -39.42
C TYR A 378 -12.65 0.92 -38.14
N LYS A 379 -12.02 2.11 -38.14
CA LYS A 379 -11.36 2.69 -36.95
C LYS A 379 -12.31 2.94 -35.77
N LYS A 380 -13.60 3.21 -36.03
CA LYS A 380 -14.61 3.44 -34.99
C LYS A 380 -14.99 2.17 -34.25
N TYR A 381 -15.07 1.03 -34.95
CA TYR A 381 -15.59 -0.23 -34.41
C TYR A 381 -14.53 -1.31 -34.16
N PHE A 382 -13.47 -1.37 -34.99
CA PHE A 382 -12.40 -2.35 -34.91
C PHE A 382 -11.73 -2.45 -33.53
N PRO A 383 -11.38 -1.36 -32.83
CA PRO A 383 -10.76 -1.45 -31.50
C PRO A 383 -11.65 -2.09 -30.43
N LYS A 384 -12.95 -2.23 -30.69
CA LYS A 384 -13.95 -2.72 -29.73
C LYS A 384 -14.51 -4.08 -30.11
N TYR A 385 -14.73 -4.30 -31.40
CA TYR A 385 -15.46 -5.47 -31.89
C TYR A 385 -14.63 -6.30 -32.88
N GLY A 386 -13.44 -5.84 -33.28
CA GLY A 386 -12.68 -6.43 -34.39
C GLY A 386 -13.28 -6.07 -35.75
N ASP A 387 -12.82 -6.73 -36.81
CA ASP A 387 -13.35 -6.53 -38.16
C ASP A 387 -14.68 -7.27 -38.38
N ILE A 388 -15.70 -6.81 -37.68
CA ILE A 388 -17.06 -7.39 -37.69
C ILE A 388 -17.78 -7.30 -39.03
N ALA A 389 -17.36 -6.37 -39.89
CA ALA A 389 -17.93 -6.11 -41.21
C ALA A 389 -17.04 -6.64 -42.35
N ARG A 390 -15.93 -7.33 -41.99
CA ARG A 390 -14.99 -7.92 -42.94
C ARG A 390 -14.48 -6.92 -43.98
N LEU A 391 -14.17 -5.71 -43.53
CA LEU A 391 -13.72 -4.63 -44.40
C LEU A 391 -12.22 -4.74 -44.72
N ASP A 392 -11.45 -5.46 -43.92
CA ASP A 392 -9.99 -5.65 -44.01
C ASP A 392 -9.70 -7.15 -44.17
N TYR A 393 -9.66 -7.61 -45.42
CA TYR A 393 -9.66 -9.05 -45.73
C TYR A 393 -8.28 -9.70 -45.52
N ASP A 394 -7.22 -8.95 -45.76
CA ASP A 394 -5.81 -9.36 -45.62
C ASP A 394 -5.22 -9.02 -44.24
N ASN A 395 -5.97 -8.34 -43.37
CA ASN A 395 -5.66 -8.04 -41.97
C ASN A 395 -4.44 -7.14 -41.81
N ASP A 396 -4.25 -6.21 -42.72
CA ASP A 396 -3.12 -5.28 -42.69
C ASP A 396 -3.47 -3.94 -41.98
N GLY A 397 -4.74 -3.76 -41.63
CA GLY A 397 -5.28 -2.58 -40.95
C GLY A 397 -5.94 -1.56 -41.87
N TYR A 398 -5.99 -1.82 -43.19
CA TYR A 398 -6.63 -0.97 -44.18
C TYR A 398 -7.95 -1.58 -44.69
N ALA A 399 -9.03 -0.83 -44.52
CA ALA A 399 -10.36 -1.26 -44.87
C ALA A 399 -10.70 -0.87 -46.32
N CYS A 400 -11.13 -1.86 -47.12
CA CYS A 400 -11.67 -1.65 -48.47
C CYS A 400 -10.74 -0.84 -49.38
N GLU A 401 -9.48 -1.25 -49.47
CA GLU A 401 -8.41 -0.53 -50.18
C GLU A 401 -8.69 -0.29 -51.67
N THR A 402 -9.56 -1.09 -52.27
CA THR A 402 -10.00 -0.94 -53.67
C THR A 402 -10.94 0.25 -53.89
N LEU A 403 -11.43 0.89 -52.83
CA LEU A 403 -12.28 2.06 -52.94
C LEU A 403 -11.50 3.32 -53.36
N PRO A 404 -12.16 4.29 -54.02
CA PRO A 404 -11.53 5.55 -54.40
C PRO A 404 -10.82 6.24 -53.23
N GLY A 405 -9.56 6.62 -53.47
CA GLY A 405 -8.69 7.25 -52.48
C GLY A 405 -7.99 6.27 -51.52
N GLY A 406 -8.08 4.96 -51.77
CA GLY A 406 -7.31 3.93 -51.07
C GLY A 406 -5.81 3.98 -51.40
N PRO A 407 -4.98 3.27 -50.60
CA PRO A 407 -3.58 3.08 -50.93
C PRO A 407 -3.45 2.44 -52.32
N ALA A 408 -2.48 2.90 -53.13
CA ALA A 408 -2.19 2.26 -54.40
C ALA A 408 -1.68 0.84 -54.10
N SER A 409 -2.36 -0.15 -54.68
CA SER A 409 -2.03 -1.57 -54.56
C SER A 409 -0.69 -1.91 -55.20
#